data_AF-A0A957C0C3-F1
#
_entry.id   AF-A0A957C0C3-F1
#
_cell.length_a   1.000
_cell.length_b   1.000
_cell.length_c   1.000
_cell.angle_alpha   90.00
_cell.angle_beta   90.00
_cell.angle_gamma   90.00
#
_symmetry.space_group_name_H-M   'P 1'
#
loop_
_entity.id
_entity.type
_entity.pdbx_description
1 polymer ?
#
loop_
_entity_poly.entity_id
_entity_poly.type
_entity_poly.pdbx_seq_one_letter_code
_entity_poly.pdbx_strand_id
1 'polypeptide(L)'
;NACRLVIADTSEDNPNVYYELGIAHTLGKPAILLTQAKDFEQIPFDIRHLRFIVYEDSIPGAEKLEQDLRRAIVWLLNDLEENGNPKNGESS
;
A
#
# COMPACT_ATOMS: atom_id res chain seq x y z
N ASN A 1 -1.15 13.10 -14.58
CA ASN A 1 -0.46 12.14 -13.70
C ASN A 1 -1.38 10.92 -13.55
N ALA A 2 -1.05 9.75 -14.13
CA ALA A 2 -2.02 8.68 -14.47
C ALA A 2 -2.03 7.45 -13.53
N CYS A 3 -1.30 7.47 -12.42
CA CYS A 3 -1.23 6.33 -11.49
C CYS A 3 -2.47 6.28 -10.56
N ARG A 4 -3.06 5.09 -10.40
CA ARG A 4 -4.22 4.79 -9.54
C ARG A 4 -3.84 4.41 -8.10
N LEU A 5 -2.69 3.79 -7.90
CA LEU A 5 -2.14 3.36 -6.60
C LEU A 5 -0.62 3.37 -6.64
N VAL A 6 0.02 3.35 -5.46
CA VAL A 6 1.48 3.28 -5.28
C VAL A 6 1.84 2.00 -4.53
N ILE A 7 2.96 1.38 -4.87
CA ILE A 7 3.57 0.30 -4.09
C ILE A 7 4.94 0.79 -3.65
N ALA A 8 5.22 0.74 -2.35
CA ALA A 8 6.48 1.21 -1.78
C ALA A 8 7.11 0.11 -0.93
N ASP A 9 8.38 -0.19 -1.15
CA ASP A 9 9.14 -1.15 -0.34
C ASP A 9 9.99 -0.40 0.70
N THR A 10 9.74 -0.67 1.97
CA THR A 10 10.43 -0.06 3.12
C THR A 10 11.35 -1.07 3.82
N SER A 11 11.76 -2.14 3.13
CA SER A 11 12.69 -3.15 3.66
C SER A 11 14.10 -2.61 3.86
N GLU A 12 14.50 -1.66 3.01
CA GLU A 12 15.72 -0.89 3.18
C GLU A 12 15.40 0.43 3.88
N ASP A 13 16.28 0.86 4.78
CA ASP A 13 16.16 2.17 5.45
C ASP A 13 16.55 3.30 4.48
N ASN A 14 15.67 3.53 3.51
CA ASN A 14 15.83 4.56 2.49
C ASN A 14 14.95 5.77 2.83
N PRO A 15 15.53 6.90 3.29
CA PRO A 15 14.77 8.09 3.65
C PRO A 15 13.90 8.65 2.51
N ASN A 16 14.24 8.33 1.25
CA ASN A 16 13.48 8.81 0.09
C ASN A 16 12.14 8.10 -0.11
N VAL A 17 11.99 6.86 0.35
CA VAL A 17 10.73 6.11 0.24
C VAL A 17 9.63 6.77 1.08
N TYR A 18 10.00 7.34 2.23
CA TYR A 18 9.06 8.09 3.07
C TYR A 18 8.59 9.39 2.42
N TYR A 19 9.45 10.05 1.63
CA TYR A 19 9.06 11.25 0.89
C TYR A 19 8.02 10.93 -0.18
N GLU A 20 8.22 9.86 -0.93
CA GLU A 20 7.27 9.38 -1.95
C GLU A 20 5.95 8.94 -1.31
N LEU A 21 5.99 8.30 -0.14
CA LEU A 21 4.80 7.93 0.63
C LEU A 21 4.02 9.18 1.10
N GLY A 22 4.74 10.21 1.57
CA GLY A 22 4.16 11.49 1.93
C GLY A 22 3.49 12.19 0.74
N ILE A 23 4.09 12.14 -0.46
CA ILE A 23 3.50 12.66 -1.69
C ILE A 23 2.24 11.85 -2.07
N ALA A 24 2.32 10.51 -2.04
CA ALA A 24 1.18 9.65 -2.37
C ALA A 24 -0.02 9.93 -1.45
N HIS A 25 0.25 10.10 -0.16
CA HIS A 25 -0.74 10.47 0.84
C HIS A 25 -1.36 11.84 0.57
N THR A 26 -0.54 12.85 0.28
CA THR A 26 -1.00 14.22 -0.05
C THR A 26 -1.84 14.26 -1.32
N LEU A 27 -1.58 13.36 -2.27
CA LEU A 27 -2.33 13.22 -3.52
C LEU A 27 -3.57 12.32 -3.40
N GLY A 28 -3.89 11.82 -2.19
CA GLY A 28 -5.04 10.94 -1.96
C GLY A 28 -4.93 9.59 -2.66
N LYS A 29 -3.72 9.16 -3.05
CA LYS A 29 -3.51 7.90 -3.73
C LYS A 29 -3.26 6.79 -2.71
N PRO A 30 -4.00 5.68 -2.77
CA PRO A 30 -3.74 4.57 -1.87
C PRO A 30 -2.35 3.98 -2.13
N ALA A 31 -1.69 3.61 -1.04
CA ALA A 31 -0.37 3.00 -1.06
C ALA A 31 -0.42 1.59 -0.46
N ILE A 32 0.27 0.65 -1.11
CA ILE A 32 0.58 -0.67 -0.57
C ILE A 32 2.03 -0.62 -0.10
N LEU A 33 2.27 -0.90 1.17
CA LEU A 33 3.62 -0.92 1.73
C LEU A 33 4.12 -2.34 1.85
N LEU A 34 5.36 -2.58 1.44
CA LEU A 34 6.07 -3.84 1.57
C LEU A 34 7.19 -3.70 2.59
N THR A 35 7.46 -4.76 3.35
CA THR A 35 8.61 -4.81 4.25
C THR A 35 9.10 -6.24 4.46
N GLN A 36 10.40 -6.40 4.67
CA GLN A 36 11.02 -7.65 5.17
C GLN A 36 11.27 -7.62 6.69
N ALA A 37 10.81 -6.57 7.39
CA ALA A 37 10.92 -6.48 8.84
C ALA A 37 10.26 -7.68 9.51
N LYS A 38 11.03 -8.43 10.30
CA LYS A 38 10.55 -9.63 11.01
C LYS A 38 9.84 -9.27 12.32
N ASP A 39 10.20 -8.14 12.91
CA ASP A 39 9.65 -7.63 14.16
C ASP A 39 9.13 -6.20 13.97
N PHE A 40 8.08 -5.84 14.70
CA PHE A 40 7.44 -4.52 14.62
C PHE A 40 8.38 -3.38 15.05
N GLU A 41 9.34 -3.70 15.91
CA GLU A 41 10.37 -2.83 16.44
C GLU A 41 11.36 -2.37 15.37
N GLN A 42 11.51 -3.13 14.29
CA GLN A 42 12.39 -2.80 13.16
C GLN A 42 11.77 -1.74 12.24
N ILE A 43 10.45 -1.56 12.29
CA ILE A 43 9.75 -0.52 11.53
C ILE A 43 9.85 0.80 12.31
N PRO A 44 10.06 1.97 11.68
CA PRO A 44 10.01 3.27 12.35
C PRO A 44 8.63 3.59 12.97
N PHE A 45 8.60 4.19 14.16
CA PHE A 45 7.37 4.36 14.95
C PHE A 45 6.29 5.18 14.25
N ASP A 46 6.71 6.13 13.42
CA ASP A 46 5.89 7.06 12.66
C ASP A 46 5.11 6.37 11.53
N ILE A 47 5.63 5.29 10.96
CA ILE A 47 4.93 4.52 9.91
C ILE A 47 4.36 3.18 10.38
N ARG A 48 4.69 2.73 11.60
CA ARG A 48 4.19 1.49 12.23
C ARG A 48 2.67 1.33 12.22
N HIS A 49 1.93 2.43 12.21
CA HIS A 49 0.46 2.43 12.20
C HIS A 49 -0.14 2.14 10.81
N LEU A 50 0.68 2.17 9.75
CA LEU A 50 0.27 1.88 8.39
C LEU A 50 0.18 0.36 8.18
N ARG A 51 -0.56 -0.04 7.14
CA ARG A 51 -0.67 -1.46 6.76
C ARG A 51 0.48 -1.85 5.84
N PHE A 52 1.17 -2.93 6.20
CA PHE A 52 2.27 -3.51 5.42
C PHE A 52 1.92 -4.94 5.00
N ILE A 53 2.42 -5.34 3.83
CA ILE A 53 2.59 -6.74 3.46
C ILE A 53 4.03 -7.12 3.86
N VAL A 54 4.15 -8.02 4.82
CA VAL A 54 5.46 -8.56 5.21
C VAL A 54 5.80 -9.71 4.28
N TYR A 55 6.97 -9.65 3.66
CA TYR A 55 7.45 -10.68 2.74
C TYR A 55 8.83 -11.21 3.12
N GLU A 56 9.19 -12.34 2.53
CA GLU A 56 10.50 -12.95 2.67
C GLU A 56 11.14 -13.06 1.28
N ASP A 57 12.44 -12.74 1.18
CA ASP A 57 13.23 -12.96 -0.03
C ASP A 57 13.59 -14.44 -0.18
N SER A 58 12.57 -15.24 -0.52
CA SER A 58 12.66 -16.67 -0.75
C SER A 58 11.70 -17.08 -1.86
N ILE A 59 11.89 -18.25 -2.49
CA ILE A 59 10.97 -18.73 -3.53
C ILE A 59 9.52 -18.86 -2.99
N PRO A 60 9.28 -19.49 -1.82
CA PRO A 60 7.93 -19.52 -1.24
C PRO A 60 7.44 -18.12 -0.84
N GLY A 61 8.35 -17.24 -0.41
CA GLY A 61 8.04 -15.85 -0.07
C GLY A 61 7.54 -15.04 -1.26
N ALA A 62 8.13 -15.24 -2.45
CA ALA A 62 7.72 -14.60 -3.68
C ALA A 62 6.30 -15.02 -4.12
N GLU A 63 5.97 -16.31 -4.05
CA GLU A 63 4.62 -16.81 -4.36
C GLU A 63 3.57 -16.21 -3.41
N LYS A 64 3.90 -16.11 -2.13
CA LYS A 64 3.01 -15.50 -1.14
C LYS A 64 2.86 -13.99 -1.36
N LEU A 65 3.95 -13.28 -1.63
CA LEU A 65 3.94 -11.85 -1.93
C LEU A 65 3.06 -11.55 -3.14
N GLU A 66 3.14 -12.36 -4.21
CA GLU A 66 2.28 -12.21 -5.39
C GLU A 66 0.80 -12.32 -5.02
N GLN A 67 0.42 -13.32 -4.22
CA GLN A 67 -0.96 -13.53 -3.80
C GLN A 67 -1.49 -12.38 -2.92
N ASP A 68 -0.67 -11.91 -1.98
CA ASP A 68 -1.03 -10.83 -1.07
C ASP A 68 -1.13 -9.49 -1.81
N LEU A 69 -0.19 -9.20 -2.72
CA LEU A 69 -0.25 -8.04 -3.62
C LEU A 69 -1.52 -8.06 -4.47
N ARG A 70 -1.82 -9.20 -5.11
CA ARG A 70 -3.03 -9.33 -5.95
C ARG A 70 -4.28 -9.03 -5.14
N ARG A 71 -4.38 -9.55 -3.92
CA ARG A 71 -5.53 -9.30 -3.03
C ARG A 71 -5.63 -7.83 -2.65
N ALA A 72 -4.52 -7.21 -2.25
CA ALA A 72 -4.47 -5.81 -1.86
C ALA A 72 -4.84 -4.88 -3.03
N ILE A 73 -4.30 -5.14 -4.22
CA ILE A 73 -4.60 -4.37 -5.44
C ILE A 73 -6.08 -4.47 -5.78
N VAL A 74 -6.65 -5.68 -5.87
CA VAL A 74 -8.07 -5.86 -6.22
C VAL A 74 -8.97 -5.15 -5.20
N TRP A 75 -8.67 -5.30 -3.90
CA TRP A 75 -9.44 -4.63 -2.85
C TRP A 75 -9.38 -3.10 -3.00
N LEU A 76 -8.18 -2.53 -3.19
CA LEU A 76 -8.01 -1.08 -3.36
C LEU A 76 -8.69 -0.54 -4.62
N LEU A 77 -8.59 -1.27 -5.75
CA LEU A 77 -9.22 -0.82 -6.99
C LEU A 77 -10.74 -0.83 -6.89
N ASN A 78 -11.33 -1.84 -6.25
CA ASN A 78 -12.76 -1.90 -6.00
C ASN A 78 -13.21 -0.77 -5.06
N ASP A 79 -12.48 -0.53 -3.97
CA ASP A 79 -12.77 0.57 -3.04
C ASP A 79 -12.74 1.94 -3.73
N LEU A 80 -11.75 2.17 -4.59
CA LEU A 80 -11.67 3.40 -5.39
C LEU A 80 -12.82 3.54 -6.39
N GLU A 81 -13.32 2.45 -6.96
CA GLU A 81 -14.45 2.47 -7.91
C GLU A 81 -15.79 2.70 -7.20
N GLU A 82 -15.98 2.14 -6.00
CA GLU A 82 -17.18 2.33 -5.18
C GLU A 82 -17.25 3.73 -4.56
N ASN A 83 -16.13 4.27 -4.08
CA ASN A 83 -16.05 5.60 -3.47
C ASN A 83 -15.88 6.73 -4.49
N GLY A 84 -15.41 6.43 -5.71
CA GLY A 84 -15.23 7.39 -6.81
C GLY A 84 -16.48 7.65 -7.64
N ASN A 85 -17.54 6.86 -7.46
CA ASN A 85 -18.82 7.04 -8.16
C ASN A 85 -19.86 7.64 -7.19
N PRO A 86 -20.07 8.97 -7.16
CA PRO A 86 -21.20 9.54 -6.44
C PRO A 86 -22.46 8.92 -7.03
N LYS A 87 -23.11 8.03 -6.26
CA LYS A 87 -24.40 7.45 -6.62
C LYS A 87 -25.32 8.61 -6.98
N ASN A 88 -25.86 8.51 -8.19
CA ASN A 88 -26.81 9.41 -8.82
C ASN A 88 -27.76 10.06 -7.81
N GLY A 89 -27.97 11.37 -8.01
CA GLY A 89 -28.68 12.26 -7.12
C GLY A 89 -30.06 11.80 -6.67
N GLU A 90 -30.50 12.49 -5.62
CA GLU A 90 -31.88 12.73 -5.21
C GLU A 90 -32.94 11.93 -5.98
N SER A 91 -33.58 11.01 -5.27
CA SER A 91 -34.99 10.69 -5.52
C SER A 91 -35.61 10.13 -4.25
N SER A 92 -35.98 11.05 -3.34
CA SER A 92 -37.30 11.19 -2.67
C SER A 92 -37.16 12.01 -1.40
#